data_AF-A0A5S4EX57-F1
#
_entry.id   AF-A0A5S4EX57-F1
#
_cell.length_a   1.000
_cell.length_b   1.000
_cell.length_c   1.000
_cell.angle_alpha   90.00
_cell.angle_beta   90.00
_cell.angle_gamma   90.00
#
_symmetry.space_group_name_H-M   'P 1'
#
loop_
_entity.id
_entity.type
_entity.pdbx_description
1 polymer ?
#
loop_
_entity_poly.entity_id
_entity_poly.type
_entity_poly.pdbx_seq_one_letter_code
_entity_poly.pdbx_strand_id
1 'polypeptide(L)'
;MGSARLAAFGDQLIEVHDRLRGELARLSDGVDAYLDGGGTRPRELRTHCLAFCTALERHHTGEDDGAFPALAARHPELTPVLDKLREDHRLVSDILRRLRELAEGLDAETGKDPQEVRRVRGEVDGLRAIVESHFGYEERTIAEALNALDVAEWNGEPPDFLRTDPAE
;
A
#
# COMPACT_ATOMS: atom_id res chain seq x y z
N MET A 1 26.45 -8.32 25.34
CA MET A 1 25.81 -7.07 24.87
C MET A 1 25.23 -7.38 23.51
N GLY A 2 23.94 -7.73 23.48
CA GLY A 2 23.26 -8.05 22.22
C GLY A 2 23.18 -6.80 21.37
N SER A 3 23.52 -6.93 20.09
CA SER A 3 23.43 -5.85 19.11
C SER A 3 21.98 -5.42 18.98
N ALA A 4 21.54 -4.46 19.78
CA ALA A 4 20.32 -3.71 19.51
C ALA A 4 20.55 -3.03 18.16
N ARG A 5 20.05 -3.63 17.10
CA ARG A 5 19.80 -2.90 15.87
C ARG A 5 18.88 -1.78 16.32
N LEU A 6 19.36 -0.53 16.34
CA LEU A 6 18.48 0.62 16.50
C LEU A 6 17.43 0.47 15.41
N ALA A 7 16.25 0.01 15.78
CA ALA A 7 15.25 -0.39 14.83
C ALA A 7 14.60 0.88 14.29
N ALA A 8 15.10 1.36 13.16
CA ALA A 8 14.54 2.49 12.46
C ALA A 8 13.30 2.05 11.68
N PHE A 9 12.24 1.65 12.39
CA PHE A 9 11.01 1.14 11.80
C PHE A 9 10.27 2.21 10.99
N GLY A 10 10.34 3.48 11.40
CA GLY A 10 9.85 4.62 10.63
C GLY A 10 10.60 4.82 9.31
N ASP A 11 11.91 4.58 9.30
CA ASP A 11 12.69 4.65 8.06
C ASP A 11 12.30 3.51 7.10
N GLN A 12 12.08 2.31 7.65
CA GLN A 12 11.59 1.16 6.87
C GLN A 12 10.17 1.37 6.34
N LEU A 13 9.30 2.05 7.11
CA LEU A 13 7.97 2.44 6.66
C LEU A 13 8.06 3.31 5.39
N ILE A 14 8.93 4.33 5.41
CA ILE A 14 9.17 5.21 4.26
C ILE A 14 9.67 4.40 3.05
N GLU A 15 10.58 3.44 3.25
CA GLU A 15 11.06 2.57 2.17
C GLU A 15 9.94 1.73 1.53
N VAL A 16 9.00 1.23 2.36
CA VAL A 16 7.82 0.49 1.88
C VAL A 16 6.91 1.41 1.07
N HIS A 17 6.64 2.63 1.55
CA HIS A 17 5.83 3.62 0.83
C HIS A 17 6.44 4.00 -0.51
N ASP A 18 7.74 4.28 -0.57
CA ASP A 18 8.42 4.64 -1.81
C ASP A 18 8.34 3.54 -2.86
N ARG A 19 8.40 2.28 -2.42
CA ARG A 19 8.22 1.14 -3.29
C ARG A 19 6.77 0.99 -3.77
N LEU A 20 5.79 1.18 -2.88
CA LEU A 20 4.36 1.18 -3.24
C LEU A 20 4.04 2.31 -4.23
N ARG A 21 4.57 3.52 -4.03
CA ARG A 21 4.50 4.64 -5.00
C ARG A 21 5.06 4.21 -6.36
N GLY A 22 6.20 3.53 -6.37
CA GLY A 22 6.84 3.02 -7.57
C GLY A 22 6.02 1.97 -8.33
N GLU A 23 5.42 1.00 -7.63
CA GLU A 23 4.53 0.01 -8.25
C GLU A 23 3.26 0.67 -8.79
N LEU A 24 2.64 1.58 -8.05
CA LEU A 24 1.45 2.29 -8.51
C LEU A 24 1.73 3.14 -9.76
N ALA A 25 2.89 3.78 -9.83
CA ALA A 25 3.32 4.51 -11.03
C ALA A 25 3.48 3.56 -12.22
N ARG A 26 4.16 2.42 -12.05
CA ARG A 26 4.29 1.40 -13.10
C ARG A 26 2.94 0.84 -13.55
N LEU A 27 1.99 0.67 -12.62
CA LEU A 27 0.63 0.24 -12.94
C LEU A 27 -0.07 1.29 -13.82
N SER A 28 0.01 2.57 -13.44
CA SER A 28 -0.52 3.69 -14.23
C SER A 28 0.07 3.72 -15.64
N ASP A 29 1.39 3.61 -15.77
CA ASP A 29 2.08 3.60 -17.07
C ASP A 29 1.63 2.40 -17.93
N GLY A 30 1.44 1.23 -17.31
CA GLY A 30 0.92 0.04 -17.98
C GLY A 30 -0.51 0.19 -18.50
N VAL A 31 -1.37 0.88 -17.74
CA VAL A 31 -2.74 1.23 -18.16
C VAL A 31 -2.72 2.18 -19.36
N ASP A 32 -1.93 3.25 -19.29
CA ASP A 32 -1.81 4.22 -20.38
C ASP A 32 -1.26 3.56 -21.66
N ALA A 33 -0.19 2.76 -21.52
CA ALA A 33 0.37 2.00 -22.64
C ALA A 33 -0.63 1.02 -23.27
N TYR A 34 -1.53 0.40 -22.51
CA TYR A 34 -2.61 -0.42 -23.08
C TYR A 34 -3.57 0.43 -23.93
N LEU A 35 -4.03 1.57 -23.38
CA LEU A 35 -5.02 2.43 -24.01
C LEU A 35 -4.48 3.10 -25.29
N ASP A 36 -3.18 3.38 -25.32
CA ASP A 36 -2.48 3.95 -26.49
C ASP A 36 -2.11 2.90 -27.55
N GLY A 37 -2.39 1.61 -27.30
CA GLY A 37 -2.03 0.50 -28.21
C GLY A 37 -0.55 0.11 -28.16
N GLY A 38 0.18 0.52 -27.12
CA GLY A 38 1.61 0.30 -26.88
C GLY A 38 2.01 -1.12 -26.46
N GLY A 39 1.07 -2.07 -26.38
CA GLY A 39 1.37 -3.50 -26.33
C GLY A 39 1.36 -4.17 -24.95
N THR A 40 1.03 -3.48 -23.87
CA THR A 40 0.75 -4.11 -22.56
C THR A 40 -0.36 -5.14 -22.72
N ARG A 41 -0.21 -6.35 -22.19
CA ARG A 41 -1.25 -7.38 -22.29
C ARG A 41 -2.26 -7.24 -21.13
N PRO A 42 -3.57 -7.44 -21.35
CA PRO A 42 -4.57 -7.42 -20.27
C PRO A 42 -4.21 -8.30 -19.07
N ARG A 43 -3.65 -9.48 -19.33
CA ARG A 43 -3.19 -10.41 -18.30
C ARG A 43 -2.06 -9.85 -17.44
N GLU A 44 -1.12 -9.11 -18.03
CA GLU A 44 -0.03 -8.47 -17.29
C GLU A 44 -0.57 -7.36 -16.40
N LEU A 45 -1.45 -6.52 -16.96
CA LEU A 45 -2.12 -5.45 -16.22
C LEU A 45 -2.92 -6.00 -15.03
N ARG A 46 -3.71 -7.07 -15.26
CA ARG A 46 -4.45 -7.79 -14.22
C ARG A 46 -3.53 -8.31 -13.12
N THR A 47 -2.45 -8.99 -13.52
CA THR A 47 -1.50 -9.57 -12.55
C THR A 47 -0.88 -8.49 -11.68
N HIS A 48 -0.43 -7.40 -12.28
CA HIS A 48 0.16 -6.28 -11.55
C HIS A 48 -0.88 -5.62 -10.62
N CYS A 49 -2.07 -5.30 -11.13
CA CYS A 49 -3.13 -4.68 -10.33
C CYS A 49 -3.47 -5.51 -9.08
N LEU A 50 -3.67 -6.82 -9.23
CA LEU A 50 -4.00 -7.71 -8.11
C LEU A 50 -2.84 -7.85 -7.12
N ALA A 51 -1.60 -7.92 -7.60
CA ALA A 51 -0.42 -7.98 -6.74
C ALA A 51 -0.25 -6.69 -5.92
N PHE A 52 -0.38 -5.53 -6.57
CA PHE A 52 -0.34 -4.23 -5.91
C PHE A 52 -1.46 -4.08 -4.88
N CYS A 53 -2.71 -4.42 -5.24
CA CYS A 53 -3.83 -4.37 -4.30
C CYS A 53 -3.61 -5.26 -3.06
N THR A 54 -2.99 -6.43 -3.24
CA THR A 54 -2.67 -7.34 -2.13
C THR A 54 -1.57 -6.77 -1.24
N ALA A 55 -0.52 -6.19 -1.84
CA ALA A 55 0.58 -5.59 -1.09
C ALA A 55 0.11 -4.39 -0.25
N LEU A 56 -0.67 -3.49 -0.83
CA LEU A 56 -1.16 -2.30 -0.11
C LEU A 56 -2.13 -2.67 1.01
N GLU A 57 -3.05 -3.61 0.77
CA GLU A 57 -3.99 -4.08 1.80
C GLU A 57 -3.26 -4.70 3.00
N ARG A 58 -2.26 -5.56 2.72
CA ARG A 58 -1.46 -6.19 3.77
C ARG A 58 -0.70 -5.14 4.59
N HIS A 59 -0.10 -4.18 3.91
CA HIS A 59 0.64 -3.09 4.53
C HIS A 59 -0.25 -2.34 5.54
N HIS A 60 -1.39 -1.79 5.08
CA HIS A 60 -2.33 -1.07 5.96
C HIS A 60 -2.92 -1.94 7.06
N THR A 61 -3.24 -3.21 6.78
CA THR A 61 -3.75 -4.14 7.81
C THR A 61 -2.69 -4.39 8.89
N GLY A 62 -1.43 -4.55 8.49
CA GLY A 62 -0.31 -4.71 9.43
C GLY A 62 -0.09 -3.48 10.31
N GLU A 63 -0.41 -2.28 9.81
CA GLU A 63 -0.34 -1.05 10.60
C GLU A 63 -1.49 -0.99 11.60
N ASP A 64 -2.71 -1.22 11.13
CA ASP A 64 -3.93 -1.20 11.93
C ASP A 64 -3.86 -2.18 13.10
N ASP A 65 -3.37 -3.40 12.84
CA ASP A 65 -3.34 -4.51 13.80
C ASP A 65 -2.04 -4.56 14.62
N GLY A 66 -0.96 -3.95 14.12
CA GLY A 66 0.38 -4.04 14.71
C GLY A 66 0.99 -2.71 15.11
N ALA A 67 1.31 -1.86 14.13
CA ALA A 67 2.03 -0.60 14.36
C ALA A 67 1.24 0.38 15.22
N PHE A 68 -0.03 0.61 14.90
CA PHE A 68 -0.85 1.62 15.57
C PHE A 68 -1.17 1.25 17.02
N PRO A 69 -1.50 0.00 17.39
CA PRO A 69 -1.63 -0.38 18.80
C PRO A 69 -0.32 -0.19 19.60
N ALA A 70 0.83 -0.55 19.01
CA ALA A 70 2.13 -0.38 19.66
C ALA A 70 2.47 1.10 19.89
N LEU A 71 2.20 1.94 18.89
CA LEU A 71 2.33 3.40 19.02
C LEU A 71 1.38 3.96 20.08
N ALA A 72 0.09 3.61 20.05
CA ALA A 72 -0.89 4.12 21.03
C ALA A 72 -0.55 3.75 22.48
N ALA A 73 0.07 2.58 22.70
CA ALA A 73 0.50 2.14 24.03
C ALA A 73 1.66 2.97 24.60
N ARG A 74 2.57 3.46 23.74
CA ARG A 74 3.77 4.23 24.15
C ARG A 74 3.64 5.74 23.99
N HIS A 75 2.79 6.15 23.05
CA HIS A 75 2.52 7.53 22.65
C HIS A 75 1.00 7.76 22.60
N PRO A 76 0.29 7.76 23.74
CA PRO A 76 -1.16 7.94 23.77
C PRO A 76 -1.63 9.24 23.11
N GLU A 77 -0.77 10.26 23.07
CA GLU A 77 -0.98 11.54 22.39
C GLU A 77 -1.19 11.39 20.87
N LEU A 78 -0.72 10.30 20.25
CA LEU A 78 -0.89 10.02 18.82
C LEU A 78 -2.27 9.44 18.49
N THR A 79 -3.10 9.05 19.47
CA THR A 79 -4.40 8.41 19.21
C THR A 79 -5.25 9.13 18.15
N PRO A 80 -5.41 10.47 18.17
CA PRO A 80 -6.18 11.17 17.13
C PRO A 80 -5.57 11.07 15.73
N VAL A 81 -4.24 11.00 15.62
CA VAL A 81 -3.53 10.79 14.34
C VAL A 81 -3.79 9.38 13.83
N LEU A 82 -3.66 8.38 14.69
CA LEU A 82 -3.86 6.97 14.34
C LEU A 82 -5.31 6.70 13.92
N ASP A 83 -6.29 7.34 14.57
CA ASP A 83 -7.70 7.23 14.17
C ASP A 83 -7.94 7.83 12.79
N LYS A 84 -7.29 8.95 12.46
CA LYS A 84 -7.36 9.55 11.13
C LYS A 84 -6.73 8.63 10.06
N LEU A 85 -5.59 8.02 10.35
CA LEU A 85 -4.94 7.06 9.44
C LEU A 85 -5.84 5.85 9.18
N ARG A 86 -6.50 5.30 10.21
CA ARG A 86 -7.50 4.23 10.04
C ARG A 86 -8.69 4.63 9.18
N GLU A 87 -9.14 5.89 9.25
CA GLU A 87 -10.18 6.39 8.34
C GLU A 87 -9.69 6.38 6.89
N ASP A 88 -8.46 6.85 6.66
CA ASP A 88 -7.85 6.85 5.33
C ASP A 88 -7.66 5.40 4.81
N HIS A 89 -7.25 4.45 5.67
CA HIS A 89 -7.15 3.03 5.31
C HIS A 89 -8.47 2.44 4.83
N ARG A 90 -9.59 2.78 5.45
CA ARG A 90 -10.93 2.32 5.01
C ARG A 90 -11.28 2.87 3.63
N LEU A 91 -10.98 4.15 3.36
CA LEU A 91 -11.20 4.75 2.05
C LEU A 91 -10.34 4.07 0.97
N VAL A 92 -9.07 3.79 1.29
CA VAL A 92 -8.17 3.06 0.39
C VAL A 92 -8.65 1.64 0.14
N SER A 93 -9.03 0.88 1.18
CA SER A 93 -9.54 -0.49 1.05
C SER A 93 -10.79 -0.55 0.17
N ASP A 94 -11.68 0.43 0.26
CA ASP A 94 -12.86 0.54 -0.62
C ASP A 94 -12.49 0.73 -2.10
N ILE A 95 -11.43 1.51 -2.39
CA ILE A 95 -10.91 1.68 -3.76
C ILE A 95 -10.25 0.40 -4.24
N LEU A 96 -9.42 -0.23 -3.39
CA LEU A 96 -8.75 -1.48 -3.71
C LEU A 96 -9.74 -2.60 -4.04
N ARG A 97 -10.87 -2.67 -3.32
CA ARG A 97 -11.95 -3.63 -3.64
C ARG A 97 -12.52 -3.41 -5.04
N ARG A 98 -12.83 -2.17 -5.41
CA ARG A 98 -13.33 -1.85 -6.77
C ARG A 98 -12.29 -2.14 -7.85
N LEU A 99 -11.01 -1.84 -7.58
CA LEU A 99 -9.92 -2.16 -8.50
C LEU A 99 -9.77 -3.67 -8.73
N ARG A 100 -9.88 -4.48 -7.68
CA ARG A 100 -9.86 -5.95 -7.78
C ARG A 100 -11.02 -6.47 -8.65
N GLU A 101 -12.23 -6.01 -8.40
CA GLU A 101 -13.42 -6.36 -9.20
C GLU A 101 -13.23 -6.00 -10.69
N LEU A 102 -12.70 -4.81 -10.99
CA LEU A 102 -12.40 -4.40 -12.37
C LEU A 102 -11.27 -5.22 -13.00
N ALA A 103 -10.20 -5.50 -12.24
CA ALA A 103 -9.05 -6.27 -12.73
C ALA A 103 -9.40 -7.73 -13.02
N GLU A 104 -10.29 -8.33 -12.23
CA GLU A 104 -10.81 -9.67 -12.49
C GLU A 104 -11.56 -9.76 -13.82
N GLY A 105 -12.24 -8.68 -14.22
CA GLY A 105 -12.91 -8.56 -15.52
C GLY A 105 -11.96 -8.53 -16.74
N LEU A 106 -10.65 -8.32 -16.55
CA LEU A 106 -9.68 -8.23 -17.63
C LEU A 106 -9.22 -9.60 -18.20
N ASP A 107 -9.81 -10.72 -17.77
CA ASP A 107 -9.37 -12.07 -18.17
C ASP A 107 -9.87 -12.54 -19.57
N ALA A 108 -9.15 -13.50 -20.13
CA ALA A 108 -8.77 -13.63 -21.55
C ALA A 108 -9.83 -14.01 -22.64
N GLU A 109 -11.14 -13.80 -22.47
CA GLU A 109 -12.10 -13.99 -23.59
C GLU A 109 -12.88 -12.72 -23.99
N THR A 110 -13.03 -11.77 -23.07
CA THR A 110 -13.73 -10.49 -23.29
C THR A 110 -12.78 -9.33 -23.55
N GLY A 111 -11.47 -9.56 -23.39
CA GLY A 111 -10.38 -8.59 -23.44
C GLY A 111 -10.19 -7.87 -24.78
N LYS A 112 -11.11 -6.95 -25.09
CA LYS A 112 -10.90 -5.85 -26.04
C LYS A 112 -11.65 -4.58 -25.65
N ASP A 113 -12.52 -4.55 -24.62
CA ASP A 113 -13.28 -3.34 -24.34
C ASP A 113 -12.39 -2.27 -23.70
N PRO A 114 -12.00 -1.21 -24.44
CA PRO A 114 -11.17 -0.16 -23.89
C PRO A 114 -11.93 0.63 -22.81
N GLN A 115 -13.25 0.46 -22.70
CA GLN A 115 -14.06 1.06 -21.64
C GLN A 115 -13.76 0.46 -20.26
N GLU A 116 -13.49 -0.84 -20.16
CA GLU A 116 -13.13 -1.48 -18.88
C GLU A 116 -11.77 -0.98 -18.39
N VAL A 117 -10.78 -0.92 -19.29
CA VAL A 117 -9.46 -0.39 -18.94
C VAL A 117 -9.51 1.11 -18.61
N ARG A 118 -10.38 1.89 -19.25
CA ARG A 118 -10.63 3.29 -18.83
C ARG A 118 -11.21 3.40 -17.42
N ARG A 119 -12.02 2.43 -16.96
CA ARG A 119 -12.51 2.40 -15.57
C ARG A 119 -11.37 2.06 -14.60
N VAL A 120 -10.52 1.09 -14.95
CA VAL A 120 -9.30 0.78 -14.17
C VAL A 120 -8.43 2.03 -14.05
N ARG A 121 -8.22 2.76 -15.15
CA ARG A 121 -7.48 4.03 -15.14
C ARG A 121 -8.05 5.03 -14.14
N GLY A 122 -9.37 5.25 -14.16
CA GLY A 122 -10.02 6.19 -13.25
C GLY A 122 -9.85 5.82 -11.78
N GLU A 123 -9.96 4.54 -11.43
CA GLU A 123 -9.74 4.08 -10.05
C GLU A 123 -8.25 4.12 -9.66
N VAL A 124 -7.31 3.84 -10.56
CA VAL A 124 -5.86 3.99 -10.32
C VAL A 124 -5.50 5.47 -10.08
N ASP A 125 -6.03 6.39 -10.89
CA ASP A 125 -5.84 7.83 -10.72
C ASP A 125 -6.39 8.31 -9.37
N GLY A 126 -7.60 7.86 -9.01
CA GLY A 126 -8.23 8.17 -7.73
C GLY A 126 -7.46 7.61 -6.54
N LEU A 127 -6.98 6.36 -6.64
CA LEU A 127 -6.15 5.73 -5.62
C LEU A 127 -4.87 6.52 -5.41
N ARG A 128 -4.16 6.85 -6.49
CA ARG A 128 -2.89 7.60 -6.45
C ARG A 128 -3.04 8.93 -5.74
N ALA A 129 -4.11 9.67 -6.03
CA ALA A 129 -4.36 10.96 -5.38
C ALA A 129 -4.52 10.83 -3.86
N ILE A 130 -5.18 9.75 -3.40
CA ILE A 130 -5.44 9.52 -1.97
C ILE A 130 -4.18 8.99 -1.26
N VAL A 131 -3.54 7.96 -1.80
CA VAL A 131 -2.40 7.31 -1.14
C VAL A 131 -1.18 8.23 -1.04
N GLU A 132 -0.97 9.13 -2.01
CA GLU A 132 0.14 10.09 -1.93
C GLU A 132 -0.03 11.05 -0.74
N SER A 133 -1.25 11.57 -0.55
CA SER A 133 -1.57 12.42 0.61
C SER A 133 -1.48 11.65 1.92
N HIS A 134 -1.98 10.41 1.92
CA HIS A 134 -1.99 9.53 3.08
C HIS A 134 -0.58 9.18 3.54
N PHE A 135 0.25 8.60 2.66
CA PHE A 135 1.65 8.26 2.98
C PHE A 135 2.42 9.46 3.48
N GLY A 136 2.29 10.61 2.80
CA GLY A 136 2.98 11.82 3.25
C GLY A 136 2.52 12.30 4.63
N TYR A 137 1.23 12.14 4.98
CA TYR A 137 0.73 12.49 6.31
C TYR A 137 1.27 11.53 7.37
N GLU A 138 1.22 10.23 7.11
CA GLU A 138 1.71 9.19 8.01
C GLU A 138 3.20 9.36 8.30
N GLU A 139 4.04 9.42 7.26
CA GLU A 139 5.49 9.58 7.37
C GLU A 139 5.87 10.78 8.25
N ARG A 140 5.18 11.91 8.06
CA ARG A 140 5.44 13.14 8.86
C ARG A 140 4.97 13.05 10.31
N THR A 141 3.99 12.19 10.61
CA THR A 141 3.32 12.20 11.91
C THR A 141 3.73 11.05 12.82
N ILE A 142 4.09 9.89 12.28
CA ILE A 142 4.39 8.71 13.10
C ILE A 142 5.80 8.15 12.93
N ALA A 143 6.53 8.46 11.86
CA ALA A 143 7.82 7.80 11.58
C ALA A 143 8.85 7.98 12.71
N GLU A 144 8.96 9.18 13.28
CA GLU A 144 9.87 9.43 14.41
C GLU A 144 9.48 8.63 15.65
N ALA A 145 8.19 8.59 15.99
CA ALA A 145 7.69 7.78 17.10
C ALA A 145 7.91 6.28 16.86
N LEU A 146 7.76 5.84 15.61
CA LEU A 146 7.98 4.46 15.20
C LEU A 146 9.47 4.06 15.31
N ASN A 147 10.39 4.97 14.96
CA ASN A 147 11.84 4.79 15.18
C ASN A 147 12.23 4.71 16.66
N ALA A 148 11.41 5.28 17.56
CA ALA A 148 11.63 5.21 19.01
C ALA A 148 11.06 3.93 19.66
N LEU A 149 10.33 3.11 18.90
CA LEU A 149 9.76 1.87 19.42
C LEU A 149 10.84 0.81 19.66
N ASP A 150 10.74 0.16 20.82
CA ASP A 150 11.46 -1.07 21.15
C ASP A 150 10.41 -2.17 21.42
N VAL A 151 10.13 -2.96 20.38
CA VAL A 151 9.19 -4.08 20.38
C VAL A 151 9.99 -5.35 20.16
N ALA A 152 10.14 -6.14 21.23
CA ALA A 152 11.06 -7.29 21.25
C ALA A 152 10.71 -8.34 20.18
N GLU A 153 9.43 -8.49 19.90
CA GLU A 153 8.86 -9.41 18.91
C GLU A 153 9.32 -9.08 17.48
N TRP A 154 9.56 -7.80 17.17
CA TRP A 154 9.96 -7.35 15.83
C TRP A 154 11.47 -7.41 15.59
N ASN A 155 12.26 -7.74 16.60
CA ASN A 155 13.71 -7.82 16.48
C ASN A 155 14.20 -9.07 15.72
N GLY A 156 13.35 -10.08 15.57
CA GLY A 156 13.67 -11.34 14.87
C GLY A 156 13.03 -11.47 13.49
N GLU A 157 11.82 -10.92 13.33
CA GLU A 157 11.04 -11.02 12.10
C GLU A 157 10.36 -9.68 11.82
N PRO A 158 10.48 -9.10 10.60
CA PRO A 158 9.83 -7.84 10.29
C PRO A 158 8.31 -7.97 10.44
N PRO A 159 7.66 -7.00 11.10
CA PRO A 159 6.20 -6.98 11.21
C PRO A 159 5.55 -6.85 9.84
N ASP A 160 4.30 -7.31 9.71
CA ASP A 160 3.61 -7.43 8.42
C ASP A 160 3.56 -6.13 7.60
N PHE A 161 3.43 -4.97 8.25
CA PHE A 161 3.39 -3.69 7.55
C PHE A 161 4.71 -3.32 6.86
N LEU A 162 5.83 -3.89 7.31
CA LEU A 162 7.14 -3.71 6.68
C LEU A 162 7.45 -4.78 5.65
N ARG A 163 6.61 -5.81 5.51
CA ARG A 163 6.89 -6.93 4.63
C ARG A 163 6.49 -6.59 3.21
N THR A 164 7.51 -6.66 2.37
CA THR A 164 7.48 -6.16 1.02
C THR A 164 7.16 -7.20 -0.04
N ASP A 165 7.41 -8.47 0.28
CA ASP A 165 7.29 -9.58 -0.65
C ASP A 165 5.88 -10.19 -0.58
N PRO A 166 5.32 -10.68 -1.71
CA PRO A 166 4.14 -11.53 -1.67
C PRO A 166 4.43 -12.71 -0.74
N ALA A 167 3.48 -13.05 0.14
CA ALA A 167 3.60 -14.23 0.99
C ALA A 167 3.89 -15.45 0.11
N GLU A 168 4.96 -16.19 0.43
CA GLU A 168 5.32 -17.45 -0.25
C GLU A 168 4.18 -18.48 -0.18
#